data_AF-A0A2M7SPX2-F1
#
_entry.id   AF-A0A2M7SPX2-F1
#
_cell.length_a   1.000
_cell.length_b   1.000
_cell.length_c   1.000
_cell.angle_alpha   90.00
_cell.angle_beta   90.00
_cell.angle_gamma   90.00
#
_symmetry.space_group_name_H-M   'P 1'
#
loop_
_entity.id
_entity.type
_entity.pdbx_description
1 polymer ?
#
loop_
_entity_poly.entity_id
_entity_poly.type
_entity_poly.pdbx_seq_one_letter_code
_entity_poly.pdbx_strand_id
1 'polypeptide(L)' 'AAACGQADDEPICYVTLGIIQGALFWAVGREVDVEEVACKATGAPACEFKIKFGGD' A
#
# COMPACT_ATOMS: atom_id res chain seq x y z
N ALA A 1 -12.20 1.31 5.10
CA ALA A 1 -10.73 1.22 4.91
C ALA A 1 -10.14 0.53 6.12
N ALA A 2 -9.12 -0.32 5.96
CA ALA A 2 -8.55 -1.12 7.05
C ALA A 2 -8.08 -0.27 8.25
N ALA A 3 -7.59 0.95 8.00
CA ALA A 3 -7.13 1.89 9.03
C ALA A 3 -8.24 2.79 9.63
N CYS A 4 -9.53 2.54 9.37
CA CYS A 4 -10.60 3.41 9.89
C CYS A 4 -10.68 3.34 11.42
N GLY A 5 -10.53 4.48 12.09
CA GLY A 5 -10.56 4.56 13.55
C GLY A 5 -9.30 3.99 14.22
N GLN A 6 -8.25 3.73 13.46
CA GLN A 6 -6.91 3.42 13.98
C GLN A 6 -6.08 4.70 14.02
N ALA A 7 -5.08 4.74 14.90
CA ALA A 7 -4.12 5.83 15.01
C ALA A 7 -2.74 5.24 15.25
N ASP A 8 -1.76 5.69 14.48
CA ASP A 8 -0.36 5.29 14.58
C ASP A 8 0.53 6.40 13.98
N ASP A 9 1.82 6.40 14.32
CA ASP A 9 2.79 7.36 13.79
C ASP A 9 3.32 6.91 12.40
N GLU A 10 3.13 5.64 12.04
CA GLU A 10 3.56 5.07 10.75
C GLU A 10 2.39 4.43 9.96
N PRO A 11 2.52 4.24 8.63
CA PRO A 11 1.53 3.52 7.84
C PRO A 11 1.35 2.06 8.29
N ILE A 12 0.10 1.63 8.47
CA ILE A 12 -0.22 0.33 9.07
C ILE A 12 -0.91 -0.67 8.12
N CYS A 13 -1.15 -0.34 6.84
CA CYS A 13 -1.97 -1.18 5.97
C CYS A 13 -1.19 -2.36 5.36
N TYR A 14 -0.34 -3.04 6.15
CA TYR A 14 0.55 -4.12 5.69
C TYR A 14 -0.19 -5.25 4.96
N VAL A 15 -1.37 -5.66 5.44
CA VAL A 15 -2.17 -6.70 4.78
C VAL A 15 -2.68 -6.23 3.42
N THR A 16 -3.15 -4.98 3.33
CA THR A 16 -3.62 -4.41 2.05
C THR A 16 -2.46 -4.25 1.08
N LEU A 17 -1.29 -3.80 1.56
CA LEU A 17 -0.06 -3.73 0.79
C LEU A 17 0.30 -5.09 0.19
N GLY A 18 0.30 -6.17 0.99
CA GLY A 18 0.57 -7.52 0.53
C GLY A 18 -0.46 -8.04 -0.49
N ILE A 19 -1.75 -7.70 -0.33
CA ILE A 19 -2.78 -8.05 -1.31
C ILE A 19 -2.52 -7.35 -2.66
N ILE A 20 -2.16 -6.06 -2.65
CA ILE A 20 -1.84 -5.31 -3.87
C ILE A 20 -0.62 -5.91 -4.56
N GLN A 21 0.46 -6.16 -3.82
CA GLN A 21 1.68 -6.79 -4.34
C GLN A 21 1.38 -8.15 -4.98
N GLY A 22 0.65 -9.02 -4.28
CA GLY A 22 0.25 -10.33 -4.80
C GLY A 22 -0.61 -10.23 -6.06
N ALA A 23 -1.62 -9.36 -6.06
CA ALA A 23 -2.49 -9.15 -7.22
C ALA A 23 -1.69 -8.67 -8.45
N LEU A 24 -0.77 -7.71 -8.26
CA LEU A 24 0.07 -7.19 -9.34
C LEU A 24 1.05 -8.24 -9.86
N PHE A 25 1.65 -9.06 -8.98
CA PHE A 25 2.50 -10.17 -9.39
C PHE A 25 1.76 -11.13 -10.32
N TRP A 26 0.55 -11.56 -9.94
CA TRP A 26 -0.25 -12.47 -10.76
C TRP A 26 -0.75 -11.82 -12.05
N ALA A 27 -0.99 -10.51 -12.07
CA ALA A 27 -1.45 -9.79 -13.25
C ALA A 27 -0.34 -9.54 -14.28
N VAL A 28 0.88 -9.25 -13.82
CA VAL A 28 1.99 -8.80 -14.69
C VAL A 28 3.06 -9.88 -14.88
N GLY A 29 3.09 -10.91 -14.03
CA GLY A 29 4.05 -12.02 -14.09
C GLY A 29 5.45 -11.68 -13.53
N ARG A 30 5.57 -10.58 -12.77
CA ARG A 30 6.81 -10.15 -12.11
C ARG A 30 6.53 -9.34 -10.85
N GLU A 31 7.51 -9.22 -9.97
CA GLU A 31 7.42 -8.33 -8.81
C GLU A 31 7.28 -6.86 -9.23
N VAL A 32 6.49 -6.11 -8.47
CA VAL A 32 6.23 -4.68 -8.67
C VAL A 32 6.48 -3.99 -7.34
N ASP A 33 7.23 -2.88 -7.36
CA ASP A 33 7.46 -2.08 -6.16
C ASP A 33 6.18 -1.33 -5.79
N VAL A 34 5.72 -1.53 -4.55
CA VAL A 34 4.51 -0.92 -4.00
C VAL A 34 4.84 -0.36 -2.61
N GLU A 35 4.49 0.90 -2.40
CA GLU A 35 4.76 1.64 -1.17
C GLU A 35 3.48 2.33 -0.70
N GLU A 36 3.12 2.19 0.58
CA GLU A 36 2.05 3.00 1.19
C GLU A 36 2.64 4.38 1.53
N VAL A 37 2.24 5.42 0.79
CA VAL A 37 2.82 6.78 0.91
C VAL A 37 1.95 7.71 1.75
N ALA A 38 0.70 7.33 2.03
CA ALA A 38 -0.19 8.01 2.95
C ALA A 38 -1.12 6.99 3.62
N CYS A 39 -1.48 7.21 4.89
CA CYS A 39 -2.34 6.31 5.64
C CYS A 39 -3.40 7.08 6.44
N LYS A 40 -4.62 6.55 6.52
CA LYS A 40 -5.64 7.11 7.42
C LYS A 40 -5.23 7.08 8.89
N ALA A 41 -4.44 6.09 9.31
CA ALA A 41 -3.99 5.97 10.69
C ALA A 41 -3.02 7.08 11.09
N THR A 42 -2.29 7.65 10.13
CA THR A 42 -1.36 8.78 10.35
C THR A 42 -2.05 10.15 10.16
N GLY A 43 -3.38 10.18 10.03
CA GLY A 43 -4.16 11.40 9.86
C GLY A 43 -4.40 11.84 8.41
N ALA A 44 -3.95 11.07 7.41
CA ALA A 44 -4.23 11.39 6.01
C ALA A 44 -5.72 11.19 5.66
N PRO A 45 -6.26 11.92 4.65
CA PRO A 45 -7.66 11.79 4.25
C PRO A 45 -8.00 10.42 3.65
N ALA A 46 -7.00 9.73 3.09
CA ALA A 46 -7.11 8.40 2.51
C ALA A 46 -5.77 7.65 2.64
N CYS A 47 -5.82 6.33 2.46
CA CYS A 47 -4.61 5.54 2.24
C CYS A 47 -4.24 5.62 0.76
N GLU A 48 -2.98 5.88 0.44
CA GLU A 48 -2.47 5.98 -0.93
C GLU A 48 -1.30 5.03 -1.13
N PHE A 49 -1.31 4.31 -2.25
CA PHE A 49 -0.30 3.32 -2.61
C PHE A 49 0.37 3.75 -3.91
N LYS A 50 1.68 3.98 -3.87
CA LYS A 50 2.48 4.28 -5.05
C LYS A 50 2.96 2.97 -5.66
N ILE A 51 2.72 2.79 -6.95
CA ILE A 51 3.13 1.61 -7.72
C ILE A 51 4.21 2.02 -8.71
N LYS A 52 5.36 1.34 -8.71
CA LYS A 52 6.46 1.57 -9.67
C LYS A 52 6.67 0.31 -10.52
N PHE A 53 6.43 0.43 -11.82
CA PHE A 53 6.63 -0.66 -12.78
C PHE A 53 8.01 -0.54 -13.44
N GLY A 54 8.96 -1.38 -13.04
CA GLY A 54 10.32 -1.42 -13.61
C GLY A 54 11.32 -0.51 -12.89
N GLY A 55 12.56 -0.98 -12.81
CA GLY A 55 13.71 -0.15 -12.49
C GLY A 55 14.23 0.53 -13.76
N ASP A 56 14.46 1.82 -13.68
CA ASP A 56 15.54 2.48 -14.42
C ASP A 56 16.80 2.44 -13.53
#